data_AF-A0A7J8J3M9-F1
#
_entry.id   AF-A0A7J8J3M9-F1
#
_cell.length_a   1.000
_cell.length_b   1.000
_cell.length_c   1.000
_cell.angle_alpha   90.00
_cell.angle_beta   90.00
_cell.angle_gamma   90.00
#
_symmetry.space_group_name_H-M   'P 1'
#
loop_
_entity.id
_entity.type
_entity.pdbx_description
1 polymer ?
#
loop_
_entity_poly.entity_id
_entity_poly.type
_entity_poly.pdbx_seq_one_letter_code
_entity_poly.pdbx_strand_id
1 'polypeptide(L)'
;MNRSKYPVGLMPSVVASAKEPNAMCPKAVELVLVKEQNGVQLTNSTLVNSPQTPVETQERETWSKKIDFLLSVIGFAVDLANVWRFPYLCYKNGGGAFLVPYLLFMVIAGMPLFYMELALGQFNREGAAGVWKICPVLKGVGFTVILISLYVGFFYNVIIAWALHYFFSSFTMELPWTHCNNTWNSPNCTDAYSGNASDSSGLNDSFRTTPAAEYFERGVLHLHESRGIDDLGPPRWQLTCCLVLVIVLLYFSLWKGVKTSGKVVWITATMPYVVLFALLLRGITLPGAMDGIRAYLSVDFHRLCEASVWIDAATQICFSLGIGFGVLIAFSSYNKFTNNCYRDAIITTSVNSLTSFSSGFVVFSFLGYMAQKHSVPIGDVAKDGPGLIFIIYPEALATLPLSSAWAVVFFIMLLTLGIDSAMGGMESVITGLIDEFQLLHRHRELFTLSIVLVTFLLSLFCVTNGGIYVFTLLDHFAAGTSILFGVLIEAIGVAWFYGVRQFSDDIKQMIGQRPSLYWRLCWKFVSPCFLLFVVVVSIVTFRPPHYGDYIFPEWANVLGWAIAASSMSMVPIYAAYKFCSLPGSLREKVAYAITPEKEHELVDSGEVRQFTLRHWLMV
;
A
#
# COMPACT_ATOMS: atom_id res chain seq x y z
N MET A 1 -87.30 -30.22 -1.90
CA MET A 1 -87.25 -31.58 -1.33
C MET A 1 -85.85 -31.80 -0.75
N ASN A 2 -85.75 -31.86 0.58
CA ASN A 2 -84.66 -32.36 1.46
C ASN A 2 -83.16 -32.15 1.10
N ARG A 3 -82.45 -31.31 1.89
CA ARG A 3 -81.55 -31.63 3.06
C ARG A 3 -80.09 -31.95 2.65
N SER A 4 -79.13 -31.07 3.02
CA SER A 4 -78.16 -31.25 4.14
C SER A 4 -76.80 -31.76 3.61
N LYS A 5 -75.56 -31.34 3.97
CA LYS A 5 -74.92 -30.45 4.98
C LYS A 5 -73.45 -30.24 4.49
N TYR A 6 -72.82 -29.13 4.92
CA TYR A 6 -71.38 -28.74 4.92
C TYR A 6 -70.43 -29.77 5.62
N PRO A 7 -69.06 -29.68 5.66
CA PRO A 7 -68.18 -28.47 5.71
C PRO A 7 -66.78 -28.50 5.00
N VAL A 8 -66.23 -27.36 4.51
CA VAL A 8 -65.15 -26.45 5.03
C VAL A 8 -63.70 -26.99 5.10
N GLY A 9 -62.74 -26.29 4.45
CA GLY A 9 -61.28 -26.40 4.73
C GLY A 9 -60.28 -25.67 3.78
N LEU A 10 -59.80 -24.47 4.21
CA LEU A 10 -58.53 -23.71 4.04
C LEU A 10 -57.58 -23.70 2.78
N MET A 11 -57.29 -22.44 2.34
CA MET A 11 -56.00 -21.75 1.95
C MET A 11 -55.17 -22.14 0.69
N PRO A 12 -54.21 -21.31 0.17
CA PRO A 12 -54.02 -19.83 0.21
C PRO A 12 -53.48 -19.14 -1.10
N SER A 13 -53.58 -17.79 -1.11
CA SER A 13 -52.68 -16.73 -1.63
C SER A 13 -51.94 -16.83 -2.99
N VAL A 14 -52.12 -15.80 -3.84
CA VAL A 14 -51.07 -14.93 -4.41
C VAL A 14 -51.70 -13.55 -4.75
N VAL A 15 -51.00 -12.44 -4.45
CA VAL A 15 -50.71 -11.28 -5.34
C VAL A 15 -50.32 -10.04 -4.50
N ALA A 16 -49.29 -9.35 -5.02
CA ALA A 16 -48.44 -8.30 -4.46
C ALA A 16 -49.13 -7.00 -4.03
N SER A 17 -48.46 -6.23 -3.16
CA SER A 17 -48.88 -4.90 -2.70
C SER A 17 -47.87 -3.82 -3.07
N ALA A 18 -48.41 -2.67 -3.50
CA ALA A 18 -47.73 -1.44 -3.86
C ALA A 18 -47.50 -0.52 -2.64
N LYS A 19 -46.50 0.36 -2.77
CA LYS A 19 -46.01 1.37 -1.83
C LYS A 19 -47.04 2.47 -1.52
N GLU A 20 -47.13 2.90 -0.25
CA GLU A 20 -47.42 4.29 0.18
C GLU A 20 -47.11 4.50 1.71
N PRO A 21 -47.06 5.73 2.28
CA PRO A 21 -45.86 6.26 2.95
C PRO A 21 -45.98 6.54 4.47
N ASN A 22 -44.80 6.67 5.11
CA ASN A 22 -44.45 7.31 6.39
C ASN A 22 -45.52 7.40 7.50
N ALA A 23 -45.46 6.48 8.47
CA ALA A 23 -46.07 6.61 9.79
C ALA A 23 -44.99 6.86 10.87
N MET A 24 -45.09 8.00 11.53
CA MET A 24 -44.24 8.43 12.66
C MET A 24 -44.80 7.82 13.96
N CYS A 25 -43.97 7.07 14.70
CA CYS A 25 -44.34 6.45 15.98
C CYS A 25 -43.97 7.38 17.16
N PRO A 26 -44.75 7.45 18.26
CA PRO A 26 -44.59 8.47 19.30
C PRO A 26 -43.48 8.13 20.30
N LYS A 27 -42.67 9.14 20.69
CA LYS A 27 -41.68 9.05 21.77
C LYS A 27 -42.36 9.25 23.13
N ALA A 28 -42.12 8.33 24.06
CA ALA A 28 -42.51 8.48 25.47
C ALA A 28 -41.67 9.58 26.14
N VAL A 29 -42.32 10.45 26.91
CA VAL A 29 -41.69 11.49 27.73
C VAL A 29 -42.01 11.19 29.18
N GLU A 30 -40.97 11.04 29.99
CA GLU A 30 -41.08 10.85 31.44
C GLU A 30 -41.25 12.22 32.11
N LEU A 31 -42.37 12.41 32.80
CA LEU A 31 -42.73 13.65 33.50
C LEU A 31 -42.45 13.48 35.00
N VAL A 32 -41.45 14.19 35.53
CA VAL A 32 -41.24 14.33 36.97
C VAL A 32 -42.06 15.52 37.47
N LEU A 33 -43.09 15.24 38.28
CA LEU A 33 -43.93 16.24 38.95
C LEU A 33 -43.30 16.66 40.28
N VAL A 34 -42.86 17.92 40.39
CA VAL A 34 -42.59 18.57 41.68
C VAL A 34 -43.73 19.54 41.97
N LYS A 35 -44.41 19.34 43.10
CA LYS A 35 -45.51 20.18 43.58
C LYS A 35 -44.97 21.10 44.68
N GLU A 36 -44.98 22.40 44.46
CA GLU A 36 -44.92 23.39 45.55
C GLU A 36 -45.98 24.48 45.40
N GLN A 37 -46.42 24.95 46.57
CA GLN A 37 -47.61 25.77 46.79
C GLN A 37 -47.36 27.26 46.49
N ASN A 38 -48.40 27.90 45.95
CA ASN A 38 -48.68 29.34 45.95
C ASN A 38 -48.09 30.20 44.80
N GLY A 39 -48.93 30.47 43.81
CA GLY A 39 -49.19 31.85 43.34
C GLY A 39 -48.36 32.45 42.20
N VAL A 40 -48.96 32.44 40.99
CA VAL A 40 -48.98 33.53 39.98
C VAL A 40 -47.77 33.77 39.05
N GLN A 41 -48.14 33.84 37.75
CA GLN A 41 -47.56 34.48 36.56
C GLN A 41 -46.55 33.75 35.65
N LEU A 42 -47.06 33.45 34.46
CA LEU A 42 -46.40 32.96 33.27
C LEU A 42 -45.66 34.12 32.57
N THR A 43 -44.33 34.06 32.50
CA THR A 43 -43.55 34.77 31.49
C THR A 43 -42.60 33.78 30.84
N ASN A 44 -42.97 33.32 29.64
CA ASN A 44 -42.09 32.52 28.80
C ASN A 44 -40.99 33.44 28.27
N SER A 45 -39.78 33.33 28.84
CA SER A 45 -38.56 33.71 28.14
C SER A 45 -38.31 32.68 27.05
N THR A 46 -38.69 33.03 25.82
CA THR A 46 -38.27 32.32 24.61
C THR A 46 -36.75 32.41 24.47
N LEU A 47 -36.04 31.36 24.87
CA LEU A 47 -34.76 31.03 24.26
C LEU A 47 -35.05 30.65 22.82
N VAL A 48 -34.88 31.61 21.92
CA VAL A 48 -34.83 31.38 20.48
C VAL A 48 -33.60 30.51 20.24
N ASN A 49 -33.78 29.19 20.24
CA ASN A 49 -32.85 28.31 19.56
C ASN A 49 -32.92 28.70 18.08
N SER A 50 -31.81 29.25 17.59
CA SER A 50 -31.55 29.33 16.15
C SER A 50 -31.83 27.94 15.55
N PRO A 51 -32.41 27.84 14.34
CA PRO A 51 -32.59 26.56 13.70
C PRO A 51 -31.20 26.02 13.32
N GLN A 52 -30.56 25.31 14.25
CA GLN A 52 -29.52 24.37 13.89
C GLN A 52 -30.22 23.31 13.06
N THR A 53 -30.03 23.38 11.74
CA THR A 53 -30.14 22.20 10.88
C THR A 53 -29.51 21.04 11.64
N PRO A 54 -30.20 19.91 11.83
CA PRO A 54 -29.58 18.74 12.42
C PRO A 54 -28.39 18.42 11.51
N VAL A 55 -27.18 18.61 12.01
CA VAL A 55 -26.00 18.00 11.42
C VAL A 55 -26.28 16.52 11.54
N GLU A 56 -26.69 15.87 10.45
CA GLU A 56 -26.70 14.42 10.37
C GLU A 56 -25.29 13.97 10.74
N THR A 57 -25.09 13.49 11.96
CA THR A 57 -23.90 12.75 12.33
C THR A 57 -23.97 11.45 11.55
N GLN A 58 -23.53 11.47 10.29
CA GLN A 58 -23.47 10.29 9.46
C GLN A 58 -22.55 9.29 10.16
N GLU A 59 -23.11 8.17 10.61
CA GLU A 59 -22.35 7.09 11.20
C GLU A 59 -21.33 6.60 10.16
N ARG A 60 -20.03 6.72 10.47
CA ARG A 60 -18.94 6.24 9.61
C ARG A 60 -19.18 4.76 9.31
N GLU A 61 -19.10 4.41 8.03
CA GLU A 61 -19.26 3.04 7.58
C GLU A 61 -18.29 2.11 8.32
N THR A 62 -18.66 0.83 8.44
CA THR A 62 -17.79 -0.18 9.05
C THR A 62 -17.65 -1.40 8.17
N TRP A 63 -16.55 -2.12 8.34
CA TRP A 63 -16.36 -3.43 7.70
C TRP A 63 -17.53 -4.38 7.99
N SER A 64 -17.94 -5.15 6.97
CA SER A 64 -19.06 -6.10 7.11
C SER A 64 -18.70 -7.22 8.09
N LYS A 65 -17.49 -7.77 7.96
CA LYS A 65 -16.91 -8.77 8.89
C LYS A 65 -15.50 -8.37 9.29
N LYS A 66 -15.07 -8.81 10.48
CA LYS A 66 -13.69 -8.59 10.95
C LYS A 66 -12.63 -9.16 10.00
N ILE A 67 -12.93 -10.31 9.39
CA ILE A 67 -12.01 -10.95 8.45
C ILE A 67 -11.84 -10.16 7.16
N ASP A 68 -12.85 -9.39 6.74
CA ASP A 68 -12.75 -8.52 5.55
C ASP A 68 -11.67 -7.45 5.78
N PHE A 69 -11.63 -6.85 6.98
CA PHE A 69 -10.56 -5.95 7.40
C PHE A 69 -9.20 -6.65 7.42
N LEU A 70 -9.10 -7.80 8.08
CA LEU A 70 -7.83 -8.52 8.21
C LEU A 70 -7.26 -8.92 6.85
N LEU A 71 -8.10 -9.47 5.95
CA LEU A 71 -7.68 -9.82 4.60
C LEU A 71 -7.33 -8.57 3.78
N SER A 72 -8.01 -7.43 3.97
CA SER A 72 -7.69 -6.19 3.24
C SER A 72 -6.33 -5.65 3.65
N VAL A 73 -6.01 -5.70 4.94
CA VAL A 73 -4.69 -5.28 5.45
C VAL A 73 -3.60 -6.27 5.05
N ILE A 74 -3.88 -7.59 5.01
CA ILE A 74 -2.95 -8.59 4.49
C ILE A 74 -2.73 -8.43 2.99
N GLY A 75 -3.78 -8.27 2.19
CA GLY A 75 -3.68 -8.09 0.74
C GLY A 75 -2.98 -6.79 0.35
N PHE A 76 -3.11 -5.74 1.15
CA PHE A 76 -2.33 -4.53 0.96
C PHE A 76 -0.84 -4.74 1.27
N ALA A 77 -0.52 -5.36 2.42
CA ALA A 77 0.86 -5.59 2.85
C ALA A 77 1.60 -6.64 2.02
N VAL A 78 0.87 -7.65 1.50
CA VAL A 78 1.45 -8.68 0.65
C VAL A 78 1.27 -8.30 -0.81
N ASP A 79 2.32 -7.78 -1.41
CA ASP A 79 2.33 -7.20 -2.75
C ASP A 79 3.41 -7.84 -3.65
N LEU A 80 3.68 -7.19 -4.78
CA LEU A 80 4.73 -7.59 -5.71
C LEU A 80 6.13 -7.52 -5.07
N ALA A 81 6.38 -6.61 -4.12
CA ALA A 81 7.66 -6.45 -3.42
C ALA A 81 8.04 -7.70 -2.61
N ASN A 82 7.06 -8.42 -2.07
CA ASN A 82 7.29 -9.70 -1.41
C ASN A 82 7.86 -10.76 -2.37
N VAL A 83 7.48 -10.73 -3.65
CA VAL A 83 7.88 -11.74 -4.64
C VAL A 83 9.17 -11.36 -5.35
N TRP A 84 9.34 -10.11 -5.80
CA TRP A 84 10.51 -9.74 -6.62
C TRP A 84 11.68 -9.11 -5.88
N ARG A 85 11.44 -8.47 -4.73
CA ARG A 85 12.40 -7.55 -4.12
C ARG A 85 13.02 -8.19 -2.90
N PHE A 86 12.19 -8.73 -2.00
CA PHE A 86 12.70 -9.41 -0.81
C PHE A 86 13.67 -10.57 -1.15
N PRO A 87 13.35 -11.48 -2.09
CA PRO A 87 14.26 -12.58 -2.42
C PRO A 87 15.57 -12.09 -3.03
N TYR A 88 15.50 -11.11 -3.93
CA TYR A 88 16.67 -10.47 -4.52
C TYR A 88 17.55 -9.80 -3.45
N LEU A 89 16.96 -9.04 -2.54
CA LEU A 89 17.68 -8.40 -1.44
C LEU A 89 18.33 -9.40 -0.49
N CYS A 90 17.68 -10.53 -0.21
CA CYS A 90 18.29 -11.60 0.57
C CYS A 90 19.58 -12.06 -0.11
N TYR A 91 19.53 -12.41 -1.39
CA TYR A 91 20.70 -12.91 -2.11
C TYR A 91 21.82 -11.87 -2.22
N LYS A 92 21.50 -10.64 -2.62
CA LYS A 92 22.46 -9.53 -2.74
C LYS A 92 23.19 -9.24 -1.42
N ASN A 93 22.49 -9.36 -0.30
CA ASN A 93 22.98 -8.93 1.02
C ASN A 93 23.45 -10.10 1.91
N GLY A 94 23.93 -11.20 1.31
CA GLY A 94 24.55 -12.31 2.04
C GLY A 94 23.59 -13.44 2.41
N GLY A 95 22.56 -13.64 1.58
CA GLY A 95 21.57 -14.72 1.67
C GLY A 95 20.84 -14.76 3.01
N GLY A 96 20.99 -15.88 3.73
CA GLY A 96 20.39 -16.09 5.04
C GLY A 96 20.89 -15.11 6.11
N ALA A 97 22.07 -14.51 5.95
CA ALA A 97 22.58 -13.50 6.89
C ALA A 97 21.67 -12.26 6.92
N PHE A 98 21.07 -11.88 5.79
CA PHE A 98 20.15 -10.75 5.66
C PHE A 98 18.89 -10.88 6.53
N LEU A 99 18.50 -12.10 6.91
CA LEU A 99 17.37 -12.32 7.81
C LEU A 99 17.61 -11.74 9.21
N VAL A 100 18.86 -11.58 9.65
CA VAL A 100 19.20 -10.98 10.94
C VAL A 100 18.80 -9.50 11.00
N PRO A 101 19.31 -8.61 10.12
CA PRO A 101 18.88 -7.21 10.12
C PRO A 101 17.39 -7.07 9.78
N TYR A 102 16.86 -7.90 8.89
CA TYR A 102 15.43 -7.89 8.54
C TYR A 102 14.53 -8.19 9.75
N LEU A 103 14.76 -9.30 10.46
CA LEU A 103 13.95 -9.66 11.63
C LEU A 103 14.14 -8.68 12.78
N LEU A 104 15.35 -8.16 12.97
CA LEU A 104 15.61 -7.14 13.98
C LEU A 104 14.73 -5.90 13.71
N PHE A 105 14.77 -5.36 12.50
CA PHE A 105 13.97 -4.20 12.12
C PHE A 105 12.48 -4.46 12.12
N MET A 106 12.08 -5.69 11.81
CA MET A 106 10.68 -6.10 11.89
C MET A 106 10.16 -5.96 13.32
N VAL A 107 10.96 -6.39 14.29
CA VAL A 107 10.61 -6.34 15.71
C VAL A 107 10.71 -4.89 16.24
N ILE A 108 11.83 -4.20 16.03
CA ILE A 108 12.08 -2.91 16.70
C ILE A 108 11.39 -1.71 16.06
N ALA A 109 11.12 -1.74 14.76
CA ALA A 109 10.59 -0.60 14.01
C ALA A 109 9.30 -0.96 13.24
N GLY A 110 9.32 -1.98 12.40
CA GLY A 110 8.21 -2.35 11.52
C GLY A 110 6.92 -2.64 12.29
N MET A 111 6.92 -3.64 13.17
CA MET A 111 5.74 -4.04 13.93
C MET A 111 5.24 -2.93 14.87
N PRO A 112 6.10 -2.18 15.60
CA PRO A 112 5.65 -1.03 16.39
C PRO A 112 4.98 0.04 15.55
N LEU A 113 5.58 0.48 14.44
CA LEU A 113 5.01 1.56 13.62
C LEU A 113 3.71 1.10 12.94
N PHE A 114 3.65 -0.14 12.48
CA PHE A 114 2.42 -0.75 11.95
C PHE A 114 1.29 -0.77 13.00
N TYR A 115 1.61 -1.16 14.24
CA TYR A 115 0.65 -1.14 15.33
C TYR A 115 0.21 0.30 15.69
N MET A 116 1.14 1.26 15.64
CA MET A 116 0.84 2.66 15.87
C MET A 116 -0.19 3.19 14.88
N GLU A 117 0.02 3.02 13.57
CA GLU A 117 -0.91 3.49 12.54
C GLU A 117 -2.30 2.85 12.67
N LEU A 118 -2.36 1.53 12.91
CA LEU A 118 -3.64 0.83 13.09
C LEU A 118 -4.40 1.32 14.33
N ALA A 119 -3.70 1.55 15.44
CA ALA A 119 -4.33 2.09 16.65
C ALA A 119 -4.78 3.54 16.43
N LEU A 120 -3.96 4.33 15.75
CA LEU A 120 -4.20 5.74 15.49
C LEU A 120 -5.44 5.97 14.61
N GLY A 121 -5.58 5.21 13.52
CA GLY A 121 -6.76 5.27 12.66
C GLY A 121 -8.02 4.74 13.34
N GLN A 122 -7.93 3.63 14.08
CA GLN A 122 -9.08 3.06 14.79
C GLN A 122 -9.62 3.98 15.90
N PHE A 123 -8.73 4.64 16.65
CA PHE A 123 -9.15 5.52 17.74
C PHE A 123 -9.83 6.79 17.23
N ASN A 124 -9.20 7.46 16.27
CA ASN A 124 -9.68 8.75 15.77
C ASN A 124 -10.84 8.62 14.80
N ARG A 125 -10.97 7.46 14.12
CA ARG A 125 -11.99 7.19 13.10
C ARG A 125 -12.00 8.25 11.99
N GLU A 126 -10.82 8.65 11.55
CA GLU A 126 -10.59 9.59 10.45
C GLU A 126 -9.48 9.06 9.52
N GLY A 127 -9.41 9.60 8.30
CA GLY A 127 -8.37 9.30 7.32
C GLY A 127 -7.03 9.95 7.65
N ALA A 128 -6.03 9.72 6.78
CA ALA A 128 -4.64 10.12 7.03
C ALA A 128 -4.45 11.61 7.35
N ALA A 129 -5.20 12.53 6.74
CA ALA A 129 -5.17 13.96 7.07
C ALA A 129 -5.95 14.32 8.34
N GLY A 130 -7.16 13.78 8.49
CA GLY A 130 -8.04 14.08 9.62
C GLY A 130 -7.51 13.62 10.98
N VAL A 131 -6.80 12.49 11.00
CA VAL A 131 -6.14 11.97 12.21
C VAL A 131 -5.23 12.99 12.89
N TRP A 132 -4.63 13.91 12.14
CA TRP A 132 -3.74 14.93 12.69
C TRP A 132 -4.44 16.06 13.44
N LYS A 133 -5.76 15.99 13.66
CA LYS A 133 -6.44 16.81 14.67
C LYS A 133 -5.88 16.60 16.09
N ILE A 134 -5.14 15.51 16.32
CA ILE A 134 -4.35 15.30 17.54
C ILE A 134 -3.19 16.30 17.71
N CYS A 135 -2.66 16.85 16.61
CA CYS A 135 -1.57 17.81 16.62
C CYS A 135 -1.67 18.70 15.36
N PRO A 136 -2.44 19.79 15.40
CA PRO A 136 -2.75 20.63 14.25
C PRO A 136 -1.55 21.14 13.43
N VAL A 137 -0.39 21.41 14.04
CA VAL A 137 0.86 21.78 13.32
C VAL A 137 1.29 20.71 12.34
N LEU A 138 1.15 19.44 12.71
CA LEU A 138 1.67 18.30 11.97
C LEU A 138 0.67 17.71 10.99
N LYS A 139 -0.46 18.38 10.75
CA LYS A 139 -1.44 17.95 9.75
C LYS A 139 -0.91 17.92 8.32
N GLY A 140 0.21 18.58 8.04
CA GLY A 140 0.98 18.41 6.81
C GLY A 140 1.53 16.99 6.60
N VAL A 141 1.72 16.19 7.66
CA VAL A 141 2.13 14.77 7.55
C VAL A 141 1.06 13.96 6.82
N GLY A 142 -0.21 14.15 7.16
CA GLY A 142 -1.31 13.48 6.46
C GLY A 142 -1.38 13.83 4.97
N PHE A 143 -1.17 15.10 4.61
CA PHE A 143 -1.09 15.51 3.19
C PHE A 143 0.16 14.95 2.48
N THR A 144 1.29 14.84 3.18
CA THR A 144 2.51 14.20 2.67
C THR A 144 2.22 12.75 2.28
N VAL A 145 1.60 12.00 3.19
CA VAL A 145 1.23 10.60 3.00
C VAL A 145 0.24 10.42 1.85
N ILE A 146 -0.80 11.26 1.77
CA ILE A 146 -1.77 11.25 0.67
C ILE A 146 -1.07 11.49 -0.69
N LEU A 147 -0.14 12.45 -0.75
CA LEU A 147 0.55 12.79 -1.99
C LEU A 147 1.51 11.67 -2.42
N ILE A 148 2.21 11.03 -1.48
CA ILE A 148 3.05 9.86 -1.76
C ILE A 148 2.20 8.70 -2.32
N SER A 149 1.08 8.38 -1.68
CA SER A 149 0.18 7.32 -2.15
C SER A 149 -0.36 7.61 -3.56
N LEU A 150 -0.62 8.89 -3.88
CA LEU A 150 -0.99 9.32 -5.21
C LEU A 150 0.15 9.11 -6.24
N TYR A 151 1.39 9.48 -5.89
CA TYR A 151 2.55 9.26 -6.77
C TYR A 151 2.81 7.78 -7.05
N VAL A 152 2.71 6.93 -6.03
CA VAL A 152 2.83 5.47 -6.21
C VAL A 152 1.72 4.94 -7.11
N GLY A 153 0.50 5.46 -6.99
CA GLY A 153 -0.60 5.14 -7.90
C GLY A 153 -0.26 5.37 -9.39
N PHE A 154 0.57 6.36 -9.72
CA PHE A 154 0.90 6.68 -11.12
C PHE A 154 1.69 5.58 -11.81
N PHE A 155 2.69 4.99 -11.15
CA PHE A 155 3.55 3.98 -11.78
C PHE A 155 3.15 2.55 -11.39
N TYR A 156 2.59 2.33 -10.20
CA TYR A 156 2.22 0.99 -9.74
C TYR A 156 1.12 0.36 -10.60
N ASN A 157 0.13 1.16 -11.03
CA ASN A 157 -0.93 0.69 -11.93
C ASN A 157 -0.40 0.21 -13.30
N VAL A 158 0.77 0.70 -13.72
CA VAL A 158 1.42 0.26 -14.97
C VAL A 158 1.97 -1.16 -14.85
N ILE A 159 2.44 -1.56 -13.66
CA ILE A 159 2.89 -2.94 -13.42
C ILE A 159 1.72 -3.91 -13.57
N ILE A 160 0.54 -3.53 -13.05
CA ILE A 160 -0.69 -4.31 -13.19
C ILE A 160 -1.10 -4.38 -14.66
N ALA A 161 -0.95 -3.29 -15.41
CA ALA A 161 -1.23 -3.27 -16.85
C ALA A 161 -0.27 -4.18 -17.64
N TRP A 162 1.01 -4.24 -17.29
CA TRP A 162 1.96 -5.21 -17.85
C TRP A 162 1.56 -6.65 -17.51
N ALA A 163 1.23 -6.94 -16.25
CA ALA A 163 0.74 -8.27 -15.85
C ALA A 163 -0.52 -8.68 -16.61
N LEU A 164 -1.43 -7.74 -16.87
CA LEU A 164 -2.65 -7.96 -17.62
C LEU A 164 -2.36 -8.23 -19.10
N HIS A 165 -1.41 -7.51 -19.69
CA HIS A 165 -0.95 -7.76 -21.05
C HIS A 165 -0.39 -9.18 -21.20
N TYR A 166 0.50 -9.58 -20.29
CA TYR A 166 1.06 -10.93 -20.27
C TYR A 166 0.01 -12.02 -20.01
N PHE A 167 -0.97 -11.75 -19.15
CA PHE A 167 -2.11 -12.64 -18.93
C PHE A 167 -2.87 -12.91 -20.23
N PHE A 168 -3.20 -11.87 -21.01
CA PHE A 168 -3.87 -12.06 -22.31
C PHE A 168 -2.98 -12.76 -23.34
N SER A 169 -1.69 -12.42 -23.37
CA SER A 169 -0.71 -13.05 -24.27
C SER A 169 -0.43 -14.53 -23.93
N SER A 170 -0.81 -14.99 -22.73
CA SER A 170 -0.65 -16.39 -22.29
C SER A 170 -1.73 -17.34 -22.83
N PHE A 171 -2.82 -16.83 -23.43
CA PHE A 171 -3.89 -17.65 -24.03
C PHE A 171 -3.53 -18.15 -25.44
N THR A 172 -2.38 -18.79 -25.54
CA THR A 172 -1.79 -19.33 -26.77
C THR A 172 -1.25 -20.72 -26.50
N MET A 173 -1.17 -21.57 -27.53
CA MET A 173 -0.58 -22.91 -27.39
C MET A 173 0.94 -22.85 -27.20
N GLU A 174 1.58 -21.90 -27.89
CA GLU A 174 2.99 -21.57 -27.75
C GLU A 174 3.11 -20.13 -27.26
N LEU A 175 3.81 -19.94 -26.15
CA LEU A 175 3.99 -18.62 -25.53
C LEU A 175 4.88 -17.73 -26.41
N PRO A 176 4.60 -16.43 -26.54
CA PRO A 176 5.31 -15.56 -27.49
C PRO A 176 6.78 -15.28 -27.10
N TRP A 177 7.18 -15.55 -25.86
CA TRP A 177 8.54 -15.38 -25.35
C TRP A 177 9.37 -16.68 -25.35
N THR A 178 8.98 -17.71 -26.12
CA THR A 178 9.71 -18.98 -26.20
C THR A 178 10.84 -18.98 -27.22
N HIS A 179 10.66 -18.27 -28.34
CA HIS A 179 11.53 -18.33 -29.52
C HIS A 179 11.95 -16.94 -30.00
N CYS A 180 13.11 -16.88 -30.65
CA CYS A 180 13.67 -15.68 -31.29
C CYS A 180 13.14 -15.43 -32.71
N ASN A 181 12.18 -16.22 -33.21
CA ASN A 181 11.66 -16.12 -34.58
C ASN A 181 10.40 -15.26 -34.69
N ASN A 182 10.36 -14.13 -33.99
CA ASN A 182 9.25 -13.18 -34.07
C ASN A 182 9.68 -11.86 -34.73
N THR A 183 8.69 -11.05 -35.12
CA THR A 183 8.91 -9.77 -35.81
C THR A 183 9.63 -8.72 -34.98
N TRP A 184 9.59 -8.82 -33.65
CA TRP A 184 10.26 -7.91 -32.72
C TRP A 184 11.69 -8.34 -32.35
N ASN A 185 12.10 -9.55 -32.74
CA ASN A 185 13.40 -10.08 -32.33
C ASN A 185 14.55 -9.46 -33.11
N SER A 186 15.69 -9.31 -32.43
CA SER A 186 16.93 -8.83 -33.03
C SER A 186 17.79 -9.99 -33.54
N PRO A 187 18.76 -9.74 -34.45
CA PRO A 187 19.73 -10.74 -34.86
C PRO A 187 20.60 -11.29 -33.71
N ASN A 188 20.65 -10.58 -32.57
CA ASN A 188 21.44 -10.98 -31.40
C ASN A 188 20.65 -11.87 -30.43
N CYS A 189 19.37 -12.13 -30.69
CA CYS A 189 18.54 -13.02 -29.90
C CYS A 189 19.06 -14.45 -30.02
N THR A 190 19.31 -15.11 -28.89
CA THR A 190 19.75 -16.51 -28.90
C THR A 190 18.71 -17.42 -28.29
N ASP A 191 18.23 -18.38 -29.09
CA ASP A 191 17.34 -19.44 -28.62
C ASP A 191 18.10 -20.38 -27.68
N ALA A 192 17.56 -20.60 -26.48
CA ALA A 192 18.07 -21.59 -25.54
C ALA A 192 18.05 -23.03 -26.13
N TYR A 193 17.29 -23.26 -27.20
CA TYR A 193 17.16 -24.54 -27.90
C TYR A 193 18.17 -24.76 -29.03
N SER A 194 18.98 -23.75 -29.40
CA SER A 194 19.99 -23.85 -30.46
C SER A 194 21.28 -24.51 -29.95
N GLY A 195 21.16 -25.75 -29.48
CA GLY A 195 22.26 -26.61 -29.05
C GLY A 195 23.07 -27.20 -30.22
N ASN A 196 23.50 -26.38 -31.18
CA ASN A 196 24.61 -26.75 -32.07
C ASN A 196 25.83 -25.93 -31.67
N ALA A 197 26.51 -26.41 -30.63
CA ALA A 197 27.88 -26.03 -30.31
C ALA A 197 28.83 -26.56 -31.39
N SER A 198 28.84 -25.89 -32.53
CA SER A 198 29.91 -25.97 -33.52
C SER A 198 29.95 -24.64 -34.27
N ASP A 199 31.08 -23.96 -34.12
CA ASP A 199 31.48 -22.71 -34.77
C ASP A 199 30.78 -21.40 -34.36
N SER A 200 31.28 -20.82 -33.27
CA SER A 200 31.84 -19.45 -33.32
C SER A 200 32.58 -19.15 -32.03
N SER A 201 33.83 -19.61 -31.98
CA SER A 201 34.85 -19.02 -31.12
C SER A 201 35.14 -17.60 -31.65
N GLY A 202 34.81 -16.55 -30.88
CA GLY A 202 35.39 -15.23 -31.10
C GLY A 202 34.46 -14.03 -31.28
N LEU A 203 33.27 -13.98 -30.68
CA LEU A 203 32.54 -12.72 -30.51
C LEU A 203 32.20 -12.51 -29.03
N ASN A 204 32.61 -11.34 -28.51
CA ASN A 204 32.47 -10.92 -27.12
C ASN A 204 31.14 -11.35 -26.49
N ASP A 205 31.24 -12.17 -25.45
CA ASP A 205 30.17 -12.86 -24.73
C ASP A 205 29.21 -11.94 -23.94
N SER A 206 29.22 -10.63 -24.19
CA SER A 206 28.45 -9.65 -23.40
C SER A 206 27.08 -9.27 -23.97
N PHE A 207 26.66 -9.81 -25.12
CA PHE A 207 25.45 -9.36 -25.84
C PHE A 207 24.46 -10.47 -26.22
N ARG A 208 24.42 -11.59 -25.48
CA ARG A 208 23.37 -12.61 -25.70
C ARG A 208 22.10 -12.22 -24.93
N THR A 209 21.06 -11.80 -25.65
CA THR A 209 19.73 -11.50 -25.09
C THR A 209 18.82 -12.71 -25.18
N THR A 210 18.03 -12.97 -24.13
CA THR A 210 17.07 -14.08 -24.13
C THR A 210 15.79 -13.70 -24.89
N PRO A 211 15.04 -14.68 -25.45
CA PRO A 211 13.78 -14.39 -26.14
C PRO A 211 12.77 -13.65 -25.26
N ALA A 212 12.74 -13.95 -23.95
CA ALA A 212 11.90 -13.28 -22.99
C ALA A 212 12.31 -11.83 -22.72
N ALA A 213 13.62 -11.55 -22.67
CA ALA A 213 14.12 -10.18 -22.51
C ALA A 213 13.72 -9.32 -23.71
N GLU A 214 13.90 -9.83 -24.94
CA GLU A 214 13.49 -9.12 -26.14
C GLU A 214 11.98 -8.99 -26.27
N TYR A 215 11.20 -9.99 -25.83
CA TYR A 215 9.75 -9.87 -25.79
C TYR A 215 9.32 -8.71 -24.89
N PHE A 216 9.89 -8.58 -23.69
CA PHE A 216 9.56 -7.48 -22.79
C PHE A 216 10.03 -6.12 -23.33
N GLU A 217 11.31 -6.00 -23.68
CA GLU A 217 11.91 -4.72 -24.06
C GLU A 217 11.47 -4.24 -25.45
N ARG A 218 11.43 -5.15 -26.43
CA ARG A 218 11.10 -4.79 -27.83
C ARG A 218 9.65 -5.08 -28.18
N GLY A 219 9.10 -6.21 -27.75
CA GLY A 219 7.72 -6.61 -28.07
C GLY A 219 6.66 -5.83 -27.27
N VAL A 220 6.82 -5.75 -25.96
CA VAL A 220 5.83 -5.12 -25.05
C VAL A 220 6.08 -3.63 -24.90
N LEU A 221 7.30 -3.24 -24.51
CA LEU A 221 7.64 -1.85 -24.21
C LEU A 221 8.02 -1.01 -25.44
N HIS A 222 8.52 -1.63 -26.51
CA HIS A 222 9.10 -0.91 -27.67
C HIS A 222 10.23 0.06 -27.27
N LEU A 223 11.02 -0.32 -26.25
CA LEU A 223 12.09 0.51 -25.68
C LEU A 223 13.14 0.93 -26.72
N HIS A 224 13.41 0.07 -27.70
CA HIS A 224 14.36 0.32 -28.79
C HIS A 224 13.98 1.53 -29.68
N GLU A 225 12.74 2.00 -29.64
CA GLU A 225 12.29 3.20 -30.36
C GLU A 225 12.57 4.49 -29.58
N SER A 226 12.94 4.40 -28.30
CA SER A 226 13.26 5.53 -27.43
C SER A 226 14.77 5.64 -27.21
N ARG A 227 15.27 6.88 -27.20
CA ARG A 227 16.69 7.17 -26.89
C ARG A 227 16.95 7.50 -25.42
N GLY A 228 15.90 7.59 -24.59
CA GLY A 228 15.99 8.00 -23.21
C GLY A 228 14.73 8.71 -22.71
N ILE A 229 14.81 9.28 -21.51
CA ILE A 229 13.68 9.98 -20.88
C ILE A 229 13.29 11.28 -21.62
N ASP A 230 14.19 11.87 -22.41
CA ASP A 230 13.92 13.02 -23.27
C ASP A 230 13.02 12.67 -24.48
N ASP A 231 12.96 11.40 -24.86
CA ASP A 231 12.23 10.91 -26.05
C ASP A 231 11.28 9.77 -25.67
N LEU A 232 10.14 10.14 -25.10
CA LEU A 232 9.14 9.18 -24.61
C LEU A 232 8.41 8.45 -25.73
N GLY A 233 8.26 9.07 -26.91
CA GLY A 233 7.41 8.56 -27.98
C GLY A 233 5.90 8.53 -27.62
N PRO A 234 5.05 7.99 -28.50
CA PRO A 234 3.60 7.91 -28.26
C PRO A 234 3.24 6.82 -27.24
N PRO A 235 2.09 6.96 -26.53
CA PRO A 235 1.56 5.92 -25.66
C PRO A 235 1.15 4.68 -26.47
N ARG A 236 1.56 3.50 -26.00
CA ARG A 236 1.28 2.23 -26.68
C ARG A 236 -0.17 1.80 -26.48
N TRP A 237 -0.93 1.70 -27.57
CA TRP A 237 -2.37 1.41 -27.50
C TRP A 237 -2.69 0.10 -26.77
N GLN A 238 -1.88 -0.97 -26.94
CA GLN A 238 -2.12 -2.25 -26.26
C GLN A 238 -2.05 -2.12 -24.74
N LEU A 239 -1.00 -1.46 -24.26
CA LEU A 239 -0.79 -1.21 -22.83
C LEU A 239 -1.77 -0.17 -22.29
N THR A 240 -2.13 0.84 -23.09
CA THR A 240 -3.18 1.81 -22.73
C THR A 240 -4.53 1.12 -22.55
N CYS A 241 -4.91 0.17 -23.42
CA CYS A 241 -6.13 -0.63 -23.25
C CYS A 241 -6.08 -1.48 -21.97
N CYS A 242 -4.94 -2.09 -21.66
CA CYS A 242 -4.75 -2.84 -20.41
C CYS A 242 -4.89 -1.92 -19.20
N LEU A 243 -4.27 -0.72 -19.24
CA LEU A 243 -4.36 0.28 -18.19
C LEU A 243 -5.82 0.75 -17.99
N VAL A 244 -6.57 1.01 -19.06
CA VAL A 244 -8.00 1.34 -18.97
C VAL A 244 -8.76 0.23 -18.24
N LEU A 245 -8.50 -1.04 -18.56
CA LEU A 245 -9.17 -2.15 -17.88
C LEU A 245 -8.81 -2.20 -16.38
N VAL A 246 -7.54 -2.02 -16.03
CA VAL A 246 -7.09 -1.95 -14.62
C VAL A 246 -7.82 -0.84 -13.87
N ILE A 247 -7.88 0.35 -14.45
CA ILE A 247 -8.54 1.53 -13.87
C ILE A 247 -10.06 1.30 -13.69
N VAL A 248 -10.71 0.64 -14.66
CA VAL A 248 -12.13 0.25 -14.55
C VAL A 248 -12.34 -0.74 -13.41
N LEU A 249 -11.47 -1.76 -13.28
CA LEU A 249 -11.54 -2.73 -12.18
C LEU A 249 -11.35 -2.04 -10.82
N LEU A 250 -10.39 -1.13 -10.70
CA LEU A 250 -10.15 -0.38 -9.48
C LEU A 250 -11.32 0.54 -9.12
N TYR A 251 -11.90 1.24 -10.11
CA TYR A 251 -13.07 2.08 -9.89
C TYR A 251 -14.25 1.29 -9.31
N PHE A 252 -14.64 0.19 -9.94
CA PHE A 252 -15.76 -0.64 -9.45
C PHE A 252 -15.49 -1.34 -8.12
N SER A 253 -14.22 -1.52 -7.76
CA SER A 253 -13.85 -2.08 -6.46
C SER A 253 -13.97 -1.04 -5.34
N LEU A 254 -13.70 0.25 -5.63
CA LEU A 254 -13.65 1.34 -4.64
C LEU A 254 -14.88 2.26 -4.60
N TRP A 255 -15.73 2.27 -5.64
CA TRP A 255 -16.86 3.21 -5.75
C TRP A 255 -17.82 3.23 -4.54
N LYS A 256 -18.07 2.07 -3.91
CA LYS A 256 -18.90 1.92 -2.70
C LYS A 256 -18.06 1.71 -1.43
N GLY A 257 -16.79 2.12 -1.48
CA GLY A 257 -15.83 2.03 -0.38
C GLY A 257 -15.59 0.61 0.12
N VAL A 258 -15.36 0.50 1.43
CA VAL A 258 -14.96 -0.74 2.10
C VAL A 258 -15.98 -1.88 1.98
N LYS A 259 -17.25 -1.58 1.66
CA LYS A 259 -18.29 -2.61 1.46
C LYS A 259 -18.10 -3.44 0.18
N THR A 260 -17.61 -2.85 -0.90
CA THR A 260 -17.26 -3.59 -2.12
C THR A 260 -15.84 -4.10 -2.06
N SER A 261 -14.90 -3.26 -1.62
CA SER A 261 -13.49 -3.64 -1.50
C SER A 261 -13.33 -4.89 -0.63
N GLY A 262 -14.01 -4.95 0.53
CA GLY A 262 -13.93 -6.10 1.44
C GLY A 262 -14.47 -7.41 0.87
N LYS A 263 -15.25 -7.39 -0.23
CA LYS A 263 -15.71 -8.60 -0.93
C LYS A 263 -14.74 -9.05 -2.00
N VAL A 264 -14.15 -8.11 -2.74
CA VAL A 264 -13.17 -8.40 -3.81
C VAL A 264 -11.93 -9.07 -3.21
N VAL A 265 -11.47 -8.54 -2.07
CA VAL A 265 -10.30 -9.00 -1.29
C VAL A 265 -10.34 -10.49 -0.94
N TRP A 266 -11.51 -11.13 -0.84
CA TRP A 266 -11.58 -12.57 -0.58
C TRP A 266 -10.94 -13.40 -1.69
N ILE A 267 -11.00 -12.95 -2.93
CA ILE A 267 -10.37 -13.62 -4.07
C ILE A 267 -8.93 -13.13 -4.21
N THR A 268 -8.76 -11.81 -4.23
CA THR A 268 -7.47 -11.19 -4.55
C THR A 268 -6.41 -11.44 -3.49
N ALA A 269 -6.76 -11.50 -2.20
CA ALA A 269 -5.79 -11.77 -1.13
C ALA A 269 -5.51 -13.25 -0.93
N THR A 270 -6.44 -14.16 -1.29
CA THR A 270 -6.26 -15.60 -1.04
C THR A 270 -5.62 -16.35 -2.20
N MET A 271 -5.91 -15.94 -3.44
CA MET A 271 -5.40 -16.61 -4.64
C MET A 271 -3.86 -16.66 -4.71
N PRO A 272 -3.11 -15.59 -4.34
CA PRO A 272 -1.65 -15.65 -4.37
C PRO A 272 -1.06 -16.76 -3.53
N TYR A 273 -1.64 -17.07 -2.37
CA TYR A 273 -1.16 -18.16 -1.51
C TYR A 273 -1.34 -19.54 -2.17
N VAL A 274 -2.45 -19.74 -2.87
CA VAL A 274 -2.70 -21.00 -3.61
C VAL A 274 -1.67 -21.16 -4.73
N VAL A 275 -1.41 -20.07 -5.48
CA VAL A 275 -0.46 -20.09 -6.59
C VAL A 275 0.98 -20.24 -6.11
N LEU A 276 1.40 -19.49 -5.09
CA LEU A 276 2.73 -19.61 -4.49
C LEU A 276 2.99 -21.02 -3.97
N PHE A 277 2.00 -21.65 -3.33
CA PHE A 277 2.13 -23.03 -2.87
C PHE A 277 2.27 -24.02 -4.04
N ALA A 278 1.47 -23.87 -5.11
CA ALA A 278 1.59 -24.72 -6.30
C ALA A 278 2.94 -24.54 -7.02
N LEU A 279 3.40 -23.30 -7.16
CA LEU A 279 4.70 -22.97 -7.74
C LEU A 279 5.85 -23.45 -6.87
N LEU A 280 5.72 -23.44 -5.54
CA LEU A 280 6.71 -24.01 -4.63
C LEU A 280 6.87 -25.50 -4.88
N LEU A 281 5.76 -26.25 -4.88
CA LEU A 281 5.76 -27.69 -5.14
C LEU A 281 6.35 -28.01 -6.51
N ARG A 282 6.02 -27.23 -7.53
CA ARG A 282 6.60 -27.43 -8.87
C ARG A 282 8.08 -27.06 -8.89
N GLY A 283 8.45 -25.91 -8.35
CA GLY A 283 9.80 -25.37 -8.36
C GLY A 283 10.82 -26.30 -7.69
N ILE A 284 10.50 -26.86 -6.53
CA ILE A 284 11.39 -27.81 -5.83
C ILE A 284 11.60 -29.13 -6.58
N THR A 285 10.72 -29.49 -7.51
CA THR A 285 10.86 -30.71 -8.34
C THR A 285 11.74 -30.50 -9.57
N LEU A 286 12.13 -29.26 -9.89
CA LEU A 286 12.96 -28.95 -11.03
C LEU A 286 14.45 -29.29 -10.77
N PRO A 287 15.20 -29.70 -11.80
CA PRO A 287 16.64 -29.91 -11.66
C PRO A 287 17.32 -28.57 -11.31
N GLY A 288 18.32 -28.59 -10.43
CA GLY A 288 19.08 -27.38 -10.06
C GLY A 288 18.37 -26.47 -9.05
N ALA A 289 17.11 -26.75 -8.70
CA ALA A 289 16.37 -25.98 -7.70
C ALA A 289 17.09 -25.93 -6.34
N MET A 290 17.78 -27.01 -5.96
CA MET A 290 18.54 -27.06 -4.71
C MET A 290 19.73 -26.09 -4.70
N ASP A 291 20.37 -25.84 -5.83
CA ASP A 291 21.49 -24.90 -5.92
C ASP A 291 21.01 -23.45 -5.76
N GLY A 292 19.84 -23.14 -6.32
CA GLY A 292 19.14 -21.89 -6.06
C GLY A 292 18.78 -21.69 -4.59
N ILE A 293 18.19 -22.70 -3.94
CA ILE A 293 17.84 -22.63 -2.51
C ILE A 293 19.09 -22.49 -1.63
N ARG A 294 20.19 -23.18 -1.98
CA ARG A 294 21.48 -23.01 -1.30
C ARG A 294 22.02 -21.58 -1.46
N ALA A 295 21.87 -20.97 -2.62
CA ALA A 295 22.26 -19.58 -2.83
C ALA A 295 21.41 -18.62 -1.98
N TYR A 296 20.10 -18.84 -1.92
CA TYR A 296 19.18 -18.06 -1.09
C TYR A 296 19.52 -18.12 0.41
N LEU A 297 19.82 -19.30 0.92
CA LEU A 297 20.12 -19.54 2.34
C LEU A 297 21.62 -19.55 2.65
N SER A 298 22.47 -19.21 1.69
CA SER A 298 23.92 -19.07 1.94
C SER A 298 24.14 -17.97 2.98
N VAL A 299 25.04 -18.20 3.94
CA VAL A 299 25.24 -17.28 5.05
C VAL A 299 26.61 -16.63 4.92
N ASP A 300 26.64 -15.36 4.52
CA ASP A 300 27.85 -14.54 4.51
C ASP A 300 27.74 -13.41 5.55
N PHE A 301 28.30 -13.65 6.74
CA PHE A 301 28.29 -12.66 7.82
C PHE A 301 29.16 -11.43 7.53
N HIS A 302 30.10 -11.49 6.57
CA HIS A 302 30.94 -10.34 6.24
C HIS A 302 30.10 -9.20 5.63
N ARG A 303 29.03 -9.56 4.89
CA ARG A 303 28.09 -8.59 4.32
C ARG A 303 27.40 -7.73 5.40
N LEU A 304 27.18 -8.27 6.61
CA LEU A 304 26.53 -7.53 7.70
C LEU A 304 27.34 -6.33 8.22
N CYS A 305 28.64 -6.25 7.92
CA CYS A 305 29.46 -5.10 8.23
C CYS A 305 29.17 -3.90 7.32
N GLU A 306 28.50 -4.09 6.18
CA GLU A 306 28.17 -3.03 5.23
C GLU A 306 26.89 -2.31 5.65
N ALA A 307 26.94 -0.98 5.77
CA ALA A 307 25.78 -0.18 6.14
C ALA A 307 24.61 -0.29 5.15
N SER A 308 24.90 -0.54 3.86
CA SER A 308 23.90 -0.74 2.80
C SER A 308 22.95 -1.90 3.10
N VAL A 309 23.44 -2.98 3.73
CA VAL A 309 22.63 -4.15 4.07
C VAL A 309 21.52 -3.78 5.06
N TRP A 310 21.85 -2.93 6.04
CA TRP A 310 20.89 -2.45 7.02
C TRP A 310 19.90 -1.44 6.39
N ILE A 311 20.35 -0.57 5.49
CA ILE A 311 19.44 0.36 4.78
C ILE A 311 18.45 -0.42 3.90
N ASP A 312 18.93 -1.42 3.16
CA ASP A 312 18.09 -2.28 2.31
C ASP A 312 17.04 -3.03 3.16
N ALA A 313 17.43 -3.56 4.32
CA ALA A 313 16.51 -4.21 5.25
C ALA A 313 15.45 -3.24 5.82
N ALA A 314 15.86 -2.05 6.23
CA ALA A 314 14.97 -1.02 6.77
C ALA A 314 13.92 -0.59 5.73
N THR A 315 14.41 -0.26 4.55
CA THR A 315 13.60 0.20 3.41
C THR A 315 12.61 -0.90 3.02
N GLN A 316 13.09 -2.15 2.90
CA GLN A 316 12.23 -3.28 2.57
C GLN A 316 11.06 -3.46 3.55
N ILE A 317 11.28 -3.26 4.85
CA ILE A 317 10.21 -3.44 5.85
C ILE A 317 9.19 -2.30 5.81
N CYS A 318 9.64 -1.05 5.66
CA CYS A 318 8.74 0.09 5.51
C CYS A 318 7.85 -0.07 4.27
N PHE A 319 8.45 -0.43 3.13
CA PHE A 319 7.71 -0.67 1.89
C PHE A 319 6.82 -1.90 1.97
N SER A 320 7.33 -3.04 2.45
CA SER A 320 6.57 -4.29 2.50
C SER A 320 5.43 -4.27 3.52
N LEU A 321 5.51 -3.49 4.60
CA LEU A 321 4.37 -3.33 5.51
C LEU A 321 3.43 -2.21 5.09
N GLY A 322 3.83 -1.39 4.10
CA GLY A 322 3.07 -0.22 3.68
C GLY A 322 2.91 0.82 4.79
N ILE A 323 3.91 0.97 5.65
CA ILE A 323 3.95 1.99 6.72
C ILE A 323 4.23 3.35 6.08
N GLY A 324 3.48 4.38 6.47
CA GLY A 324 3.61 5.74 5.94
C GLY A 324 2.86 6.00 4.65
N PHE A 325 2.03 5.07 4.18
CA PHE A 325 1.10 5.28 3.07
C PHE A 325 -0.29 5.71 3.53
N GLY A 326 -0.56 5.70 4.85
CA GLY A 326 -1.85 6.10 5.41
C GLY A 326 -2.99 5.12 5.10
N VAL A 327 -2.69 4.01 4.42
CA VAL A 327 -3.63 2.93 4.12
C VAL A 327 -4.05 2.22 5.41
N LEU A 328 -3.12 1.96 6.31
CA LEU A 328 -3.41 1.33 7.61
C LEU A 328 -4.31 2.24 8.46
N ILE A 329 -4.05 3.54 8.46
CA ILE A 329 -4.89 4.55 9.10
C ILE A 329 -6.30 4.53 8.49
N ALA A 330 -6.41 4.59 7.16
CA ALA A 330 -7.68 4.59 6.46
C ALA A 330 -8.47 3.30 6.71
N PHE A 331 -7.88 2.11 6.56
CA PHE A 331 -8.55 0.84 6.79
C PHE A 331 -8.99 0.64 8.25
N SER A 332 -8.14 1.02 9.20
CA SER A 332 -8.46 0.90 10.63
C SER A 332 -9.52 1.92 11.09
N SER A 333 -9.65 3.07 10.42
CA SER A 333 -10.71 4.06 10.71
C SER A 333 -12.13 3.51 10.55
N TYR A 334 -12.30 2.48 9.71
CA TYR A 334 -13.56 1.77 9.48
C TYR A 334 -13.79 0.60 10.45
N ASN A 335 -12.86 0.34 11.37
CA ASN A 335 -13.04 -0.66 12.41
C ASN A 335 -14.00 -0.18 13.50
N LYS A 336 -14.57 -1.16 14.21
CA LYS A 336 -15.27 -0.89 15.46
C LYS A 336 -14.26 -0.43 16.51
N PHE A 337 -14.65 0.52 17.35
CA PHE A 337 -13.78 1.14 18.37
C PHE A 337 -13.15 0.10 19.32
N THR A 338 -13.89 -0.95 19.68
CA THR A 338 -13.44 -2.02 20.59
C THR A 338 -12.72 -3.18 19.90
N ASN A 339 -12.39 -3.06 18.60
CA ASN A 339 -11.68 -4.13 17.90
C ASN A 339 -10.24 -4.26 18.42
N ASN A 340 -9.76 -5.49 18.54
CA ASN A 340 -8.40 -5.76 19.01
C ASN A 340 -7.37 -5.53 17.89
N CYS A 341 -6.96 -4.28 17.69
CA CYS A 341 -5.96 -3.90 16.68
C CYS A 341 -4.56 -4.40 17.00
N TYR A 342 -4.24 -4.70 18.26
CA TYR A 342 -2.95 -5.31 18.66
C TYR A 342 -2.77 -6.70 18.06
N ARG A 343 -3.80 -7.56 18.20
CA ARG A 343 -3.79 -8.91 17.60
C ARG A 343 -3.72 -8.83 16.08
N ASP A 344 -4.48 -7.92 15.48
CA ASP A 344 -4.52 -7.77 14.03
C ASP A 344 -3.16 -7.29 13.49
N ALA A 345 -2.47 -6.38 14.21
CA ALA A 345 -1.12 -5.93 13.87
C ALA A 345 -0.09 -7.09 13.88
N ILE A 346 -0.07 -7.91 14.93
CA ILE A 346 0.88 -9.04 15.03
C ILE A 346 0.62 -10.09 13.95
N ILE A 347 -0.65 -10.43 13.69
CA ILE A 347 -1.00 -11.42 12.68
C ILE A 347 -0.57 -10.93 11.30
N THR A 348 -0.93 -9.71 10.90
CA THR A 348 -0.62 -9.25 9.54
C THR A 348 0.88 -9.08 9.31
N THR A 349 1.60 -8.50 10.27
CA THR A 349 3.07 -8.36 10.17
C THR A 349 3.79 -9.71 10.06
N SER A 350 3.34 -10.71 10.82
CA SER A 350 3.88 -12.07 10.77
C SER A 350 3.57 -12.76 9.45
N VAL A 351 2.32 -12.66 8.96
CA VAL A 351 1.92 -13.21 7.67
C VAL A 351 2.72 -12.57 6.54
N ASN A 352 2.87 -11.24 6.54
CA ASN A 352 3.65 -10.53 5.54
C ASN A 352 5.09 -11.06 5.43
N SER A 353 5.80 -11.16 6.57
CA SER A 353 7.18 -11.67 6.58
C SER A 353 7.27 -13.15 6.20
N LEU A 354 6.31 -13.97 6.63
CA LEU A 354 6.27 -15.39 6.25
C LEU A 354 6.04 -15.55 4.75
N THR A 355 5.21 -14.71 4.15
CA THR A 355 4.98 -14.71 2.70
C THR A 355 6.23 -14.32 1.94
N SER A 356 6.94 -13.26 2.36
CA SER A 356 8.24 -12.87 1.77
C SER A 356 9.27 -13.99 1.86
N PHE A 357 9.35 -14.66 3.01
CA PHE A 357 10.28 -15.76 3.19
C PHE A 357 9.92 -16.96 2.30
N SER A 358 8.63 -17.27 2.18
CA SER A 358 8.12 -18.38 1.37
C SER A 358 8.24 -18.12 -0.13
N SER A 359 7.95 -16.91 -0.59
CA SER A 359 8.14 -16.49 -1.99
C SER A 359 9.61 -16.59 -2.39
N GLY A 360 10.54 -16.35 -1.46
CA GLY A 360 11.97 -16.56 -1.67
C GLY A 360 12.31 -17.98 -2.10
N PHE A 361 11.73 -19.01 -1.47
CA PHE A 361 11.92 -20.39 -1.93
C PHE A 361 11.37 -20.62 -3.34
N VAL A 362 10.21 -20.04 -3.66
CA VAL A 362 9.64 -20.12 -5.01
C VAL A 362 10.61 -19.51 -6.02
N VAL A 363 11.00 -18.25 -5.84
CA VAL A 363 11.92 -17.52 -6.74
C VAL A 363 13.22 -18.28 -6.93
N PHE A 364 13.90 -18.65 -5.85
CA PHE A 364 15.21 -19.27 -5.95
C PHE A 364 15.17 -20.71 -6.48
N SER A 365 14.07 -21.44 -6.29
CA SER A 365 13.92 -22.75 -6.94
C SER A 365 13.89 -22.63 -8.48
N PHE A 366 13.19 -21.62 -9.01
CA PHE A 366 13.16 -21.34 -10.45
C PHE A 366 14.47 -20.71 -10.95
N LEU A 367 15.11 -19.81 -10.19
CA LEU A 367 16.41 -19.24 -10.55
C LEU A 367 17.51 -20.30 -10.60
N GLY A 368 17.53 -21.25 -9.66
CA GLY A 368 18.48 -22.37 -9.66
C GLY A 368 18.31 -23.27 -10.88
N TYR A 369 17.06 -23.55 -11.26
CA TYR A 369 16.74 -24.27 -12.49
C TYR A 369 17.25 -23.53 -13.75
N MET A 370 17.01 -22.22 -13.83
CA MET A 370 17.47 -21.40 -14.96
C MET A 370 19.00 -21.31 -15.03
N ALA A 371 19.68 -21.10 -13.89
CA ALA A 371 21.13 -21.09 -13.81
C ALA A 371 21.75 -22.40 -14.32
N GLN A 372 21.19 -23.55 -13.90
CA GLN A 372 21.65 -24.85 -14.37
C GLN A 372 21.38 -25.03 -15.87
N LYS A 373 20.20 -24.63 -16.36
CA LYS A 373 19.83 -24.80 -17.77
C LYS A 373 20.72 -23.98 -18.71
N HIS A 374 21.03 -22.74 -18.33
CA HIS A 374 21.88 -21.85 -19.12
C HIS A 374 23.38 -22.00 -18.82
N SER A 375 23.74 -22.84 -17.84
CA SER A 375 25.12 -23.00 -17.36
C SER A 375 25.77 -21.66 -16.96
N VAL A 376 24.98 -20.74 -16.40
CA VAL A 376 25.42 -19.44 -15.91
C VAL A 376 25.33 -19.37 -14.39
N PRO A 377 26.16 -18.55 -13.73
CA PRO A 377 26.02 -18.26 -12.31
C PRO A 377 24.62 -17.73 -11.96
N ILE A 378 24.13 -18.06 -10.76
CA ILE A 378 22.82 -17.59 -10.26
C ILE A 378 22.76 -16.05 -10.19
N GLY A 379 23.90 -15.39 -9.99
CA GLY A 379 23.97 -13.92 -9.91
C GLY A 379 23.57 -13.21 -11.20
N ASP A 380 23.81 -13.83 -12.36
CA ASP A 380 23.52 -13.21 -13.65
C ASP A 380 22.03 -13.29 -14.02
N VAL A 381 21.31 -14.26 -13.44
CA VAL A 381 19.86 -14.43 -13.58
C VAL A 381 19.06 -13.73 -12.48
N ALA A 382 19.68 -13.43 -11.34
CA ALA A 382 19.06 -12.75 -10.20
C ALA A 382 19.07 -11.22 -10.40
N LYS A 383 18.16 -10.71 -11.24
CA LYS A 383 17.95 -9.27 -11.45
C LYS A 383 16.88 -8.69 -10.51
N ASP A 384 17.01 -7.42 -10.14
CA ASP A 384 16.00 -6.69 -9.34
C ASP A 384 14.81 -6.22 -10.19
N GLY A 385 13.69 -5.97 -9.53
CA GLY A 385 12.55 -5.23 -10.08
C GLY A 385 11.75 -5.98 -11.16
N PRO A 386 11.14 -5.23 -12.11
CA PRO A 386 10.26 -5.80 -13.13
C PRO A 386 10.89 -6.88 -14.00
N GLY A 387 12.21 -6.83 -14.21
CA GLY A 387 12.92 -7.84 -15.01
C GLY A 387 12.78 -9.26 -14.43
N LEU A 388 12.73 -9.42 -13.11
CA LEU A 388 12.56 -10.75 -12.52
C LEU A 388 11.21 -11.36 -12.94
N ILE A 389 10.13 -10.58 -12.81
CA ILE A 389 8.75 -11.03 -13.03
C ILE A 389 8.40 -11.12 -14.51
N PHE A 390 8.87 -10.19 -15.34
CA PHE A 390 8.47 -10.10 -16.75
C PHE A 390 9.48 -10.69 -17.73
N ILE A 391 10.68 -11.07 -17.29
CA ILE A 391 11.69 -11.71 -18.14
C ILE A 391 11.99 -13.12 -17.61
N ILE A 392 12.53 -13.21 -16.40
CA ILE A 392 13.08 -14.46 -15.88
C ILE A 392 12.00 -15.51 -15.59
N TYR A 393 10.90 -15.10 -14.94
CA TYR A 393 9.79 -16.01 -14.66
C TYR A 393 9.10 -16.54 -15.93
N PRO A 394 8.71 -15.70 -16.90
CA PRO A 394 8.08 -16.15 -18.14
C PRO A 394 9.00 -17.10 -18.91
N GLU A 395 10.31 -16.82 -18.92
CA GLU A 395 11.31 -17.70 -19.49
C GLU A 395 11.34 -19.07 -18.82
N ALA A 396 11.35 -19.11 -17.48
CA ALA A 396 11.34 -20.35 -16.72
C ALA A 396 10.02 -21.14 -16.84
N LEU A 397 8.88 -20.45 -16.93
CA LEU A 397 7.57 -21.09 -17.11
C LEU A 397 7.40 -21.65 -18.52
N ALA A 398 8.01 -21.02 -19.52
CA ALA A 398 8.00 -21.48 -20.91
C ALA A 398 8.65 -22.85 -21.10
N THR A 399 9.52 -23.28 -20.18
CA THR A 399 10.19 -24.59 -20.25
C THR A 399 9.37 -25.74 -19.64
N LEU A 400 8.32 -25.42 -18.88
CA LEU A 400 7.51 -26.41 -18.21
C LEU A 400 6.52 -27.07 -19.18
N PRO A 401 6.16 -28.34 -18.96
CA PRO A 401 5.00 -28.93 -19.64
C PRO A 401 3.74 -28.14 -19.24
N LEU A 402 2.84 -27.92 -20.20
CA LEU A 402 1.66 -27.05 -20.02
C LEU A 402 2.06 -25.61 -19.64
N SER A 403 3.13 -25.08 -20.26
CA SER A 403 3.68 -23.74 -20.00
C SER A 403 2.62 -22.64 -20.00
N SER A 404 1.67 -22.65 -20.94
CA SER A 404 0.58 -21.67 -21.00
C SER A 404 -0.30 -21.67 -19.76
N ALA A 405 -0.62 -22.85 -19.20
CA ALA A 405 -1.44 -22.93 -17.99
C ALA A 405 -0.69 -22.34 -16.77
N TRP A 406 0.60 -22.62 -16.64
CA TRP A 406 1.43 -22.05 -15.59
C TRP A 406 1.59 -20.54 -15.72
N ALA A 407 1.78 -20.04 -16.94
CA ALA A 407 1.85 -18.60 -17.22
C ALA A 407 0.55 -17.90 -16.85
N VAL A 408 -0.61 -18.43 -17.27
CA VAL A 408 -1.93 -17.88 -16.91
C VAL A 408 -2.09 -17.80 -15.39
N VAL A 409 -1.81 -18.87 -14.65
CA VAL A 409 -1.95 -18.90 -13.19
C VAL A 409 -0.98 -17.92 -12.51
N PHE A 410 0.25 -17.82 -12.99
CA PHE A 410 1.25 -16.88 -12.49
C PHE A 410 0.83 -15.42 -12.71
N PHE A 411 0.39 -15.05 -13.91
CA PHE A 411 -0.04 -13.68 -14.19
C PHE A 411 -1.34 -13.31 -13.49
N ILE A 412 -2.27 -14.26 -13.26
CA ILE A 412 -3.42 -13.97 -12.38
C ILE A 412 -2.95 -13.67 -10.95
N MET A 413 -2.00 -14.44 -10.39
CA MET A 413 -1.44 -14.14 -9.06
C MET A 413 -0.87 -12.72 -8.99
N LEU A 414 -0.11 -12.31 -10.01
CA LEU A 414 0.46 -10.95 -10.06
C LEU A 414 -0.63 -9.87 -10.15
N LEU A 415 -1.68 -10.12 -10.94
CA LEU A 415 -2.82 -9.22 -11.03
C LEU A 415 -3.53 -9.09 -9.68
N THR A 416 -3.76 -10.20 -8.98
CA THR A 416 -4.45 -10.18 -7.69
C THR A 416 -3.62 -9.47 -6.60
N LEU A 417 -2.30 -9.71 -6.55
CA LEU A 417 -1.38 -8.99 -5.65
C LEU A 417 -1.36 -7.49 -5.95
N GLY A 418 -1.25 -7.13 -7.23
CA GLY A 418 -1.24 -5.73 -7.65
C GLY A 418 -2.55 -5.00 -7.34
N ILE A 419 -3.69 -5.61 -7.64
CA ILE A 419 -5.01 -4.97 -7.45
C ILE A 419 -5.26 -4.67 -5.96
N ASP A 420 -4.94 -5.58 -5.04
CA ASP A 420 -5.14 -5.35 -3.60
C ASP A 420 -4.34 -4.16 -3.08
N SER A 421 -3.05 -4.08 -3.39
CA SER A 421 -2.22 -2.96 -2.96
C SER A 421 -2.67 -1.64 -3.58
N ALA A 422 -3.05 -1.64 -4.87
CA ALA A 422 -3.56 -0.46 -5.55
C ALA A 422 -4.91 0.02 -4.97
N MET A 423 -5.80 -0.91 -4.61
CA MET A 423 -7.06 -0.59 -3.92
C MET A 423 -6.79 0.10 -2.59
N GLY A 424 -5.88 -0.44 -1.77
CA GLY A 424 -5.50 0.16 -0.48
C GLY A 424 -4.91 1.56 -0.64
N GLY A 425 -3.93 1.72 -1.54
CA GLY A 425 -3.30 3.00 -1.83
C GLY A 425 -4.32 4.06 -2.25
N MET A 426 -5.22 3.75 -3.19
CA MET A 426 -6.23 4.72 -3.64
C MET A 426 -7.30 5.00 -2.57
N GLU A 427 -7.72 4.00 -1.78
CA GLU A 427 -8.64 4.22 -0.67
C GLU A 427 -8.04 5.18 0.36
N SER A 428 -6.73 5.12 0.64
CA SER A 428 -6.08 6.07 1.56
C SER A 428 -6.20 7.53 1.09
N VAL A 429 -6.05 7.77 -0.21
CA VAL A 429 -6.18 9.10 -0.83
C VAL A 429 -7.64 9.55 -0.78
N ILE A 430 -8.57 8.67 -1.17
CA ILE A 430 -10.00 8.95 -1.19
C ILE A 430 -10.49 9.29 0.22
N THR A 431 -10.23 8.43 1.19
CA THR A 431 -10.66 8.60 2.59
C THR A 431 -9.98 9.79 3.25
N GLY A 432 -8.69 10.01 2.99
CA GLY A 432 -7.94 11.16 3.51
C GLY A 432 -8.50 12.51 3.06
N LEU A 433 -8.98 12.60 1.81
CA LEU A 433 -9.54 13.84 1.25
C LEU A 433 -11.04 14.02 1.55
N ILE A 434 -11.81 12.93 1.55
CA ILE A 434 -13.25 12.97 1.88
C ILE A 434 -13.47 13.43 3.32
N ASP A 435 -12.65 12.97 4.27
CA ASP A 435 -12.81 13.31 5.69
C ASP A 435 -12.49 14.79 5.98
N GLU A 436 -11.67 15.44 5.14
CA GLU A 436 -11.36 16.87 5.24
C GLU A 436 -12.39 17.76 4.57
N PHE A 437 -12.93 17.34 3.42
CA PHE A 437 -13.85 18.15 2.63
C PHE A 437 -15.25 17.52 2.58
N GLN A 438 -16.16 18.02 3.42
CA GLN A 438 -17.54 17.52 3.54
C GLN A 438 -18.33 17.51 2.21
N LEU A 439 -18.01 18.41 1.27
CA LEU A 439 -18.62 18.44 -0.07
C LEU A 439 -18.31 17.19 -0.91
N LEU A 440 -17.12 16.59 -0.72
CA LEU A 440 -16.69 15.39 -1.43
C LEU A 440 -17.41 14.15 -0.92
N HIS A 441 -17.77 14.11 0.38
CA HIS A 441 -18.50 12.99 0.97
C HIS A 441 -19.83 12.73 0.26
N ARG A 442 -20.58 13.79 -0.07
CA ARG A 442 -21.88 13.69 -0.77
C ARG A 442 -21.76 13.10 -2.18
N HIS A 443 -20.62 13.27 -2.85
CA HIS A 443 -20.39 12.81 -4.21
C HIS A 443 -19.20 11.85 -4.29
N ARG A 444 -19.08 10.93 -3.31
CA ARG A 444 -17.98 9.97 -3.22
C ARG A 444 -17.72 9.24 -4.54
N GLU A 445 -18.77 8.73 -5.20
CA GLU A 445 -18.62 7.98 -6.45
C GLU A 445 -17.96 8.82 -7.57
N LEU A 446 -18.40 10.08 -7.72
CA LEU A 446 -17.83 11.01 -8.70
C LEU A 446 -16.40 11.44 -8.33
N PHE A 447 -16.13 11.59 -7.04
CA PHE A 447 -14.81 11.92 -6.54
C PHE A 447 -13.81 10.77 -6.77
N THR A 448 -14.21 9.52 -6.46
CA THR A 448 -13.43 8.32 -6.78
C THR A 448 -13.16 8.24 -8.27
N LEU A 449 -14.17 8.49 -9.13
CA LEU A 449 -13.96 8.53 -10.58
C LEU A 449 -12.92 9.59 -10.98
N SER A 450 -12.97 10.76 -10.35
CA SER A 450 -12.04 11.85 -10.63
C SER A 450 -10.60 11.50 -10.25
N ILE A 451 -10.37 10.92 -9.06
CA ILE A 451 -9.03 10.46 -8.64
C ILE A 451 -8.51 9.39 -9.60
N VAL A 452 -9.33 8.39 -9.89
CA VAL A 452 -8.96 7.28 -10.77
C VAL A 452 -8.63 7.78 -12.19
N LEU A 453 -9.37 8.78 -12.70
CA LEU A 453 -9.10 9.42 -13.99
C LEU A 453 -7.80 10.23 -13.98
N VAL A 454 -7.52 10.99 -12.91
CA VAL A 454 -6.25 11.73 -12.76
C VAL A 454 -5.06 10.77 -12.74
N THR A 455 -5.17 9.69 -11.95
CA THR A 455 -4.15 8.64 -11.90
C THR A 455 -3.96 8.00 -13.28
N PHE A 456 -5.03 7.68 -14.00
CA PHE A 456 -4.97 7.16 -15.36
C PHE A 456 -4.21 8.09 -16.32
N LEU A 457 -4.56 9.37 -16.34
CA LEU A 457 -3.94 10.36 -17.24
C LEU A 457 -2.43 10.49 -16.97
N LEU A 458 -2.01 10.43 -15.70
CA LEU A 458 -0.60 10.50 -15.33
C LEU A 458 0.14 9.18 -15.56
N SER A 459 -0.52 8.04 -15.36
CA SER A 459 0.02 6.72 -15.72
C SER A 459 0.30 6.58 -17.22
N LEU A 460 -0.36 7.34 -18.10
CA LEU A 460 -0.10 7.29 -19.54
C LEU A 460 1.36 7.62 -19.90
N PHE A 461 2.03 8.49 -19.14
CA PHE A 461 3.45 8.82 -19.37
C PHE A 461 4.35 7.59 -19.19
N CYS A 462 4.00 6.69 -18.26
CA CYS A 462 4.72 5.45 -18.00
C CYS A 462 4.39 4.32 -19.01
N VAL A 463 3.41 4.54 -19.91
CA VAL A 463 2.96 3.57 -20.93
C VAL A 463 3.42 3.96 -22.36
N THR A 464 4.26 4.99 -22.45
CA THR A 464 4.95 5.38 -23.69
C THR A 464 6.12 4.45 -24.02
N ASN A 465 6.70 4.55 -25.22
CA ASN A 465 7.88 3.76 -25.61
C ASN A 465 9.05 3.93 -24.63
N GLY A 466 9.29 5.16 -24.17
CA GLY A 466 10.28 5.49 -23.13
C GLY A 466 9.73 5.43 -21.70
N GLY A 467 8.53 4.89 -21.51
CA GLY A 467 7.79 4.94 -20.25
C GLY A 467 8.49 4.22 -19.09
N ILE A 468 9.34 3.23 -19.38
CA ILE A 468 10.15 2.54 -18.37
C ILE A 468 11.14 3.49 -17.67
N TYR A 469 11.68 4.50 -18.37
CA TYR A 469 12.57 5.48 -17.74
C TYR A 469 11.82 6.38 -16.75
N VAL A 470 10.60 6.79 -17.10
CA VAL A 470 9.72 7.55 -16.20
C VAL A 470 9.31 6.69 -15.00
N PHE A 471 8.95 5.43 -15.25
CA PHE A 471 8.66 4.44 -14.22
C PHE A 471 9.81 4.31 -13.22
N THR A 472 11.04 4.09 -13.70
CA THR A 472 12.23 3.94 -12.85
C THR A 472 12.54 5.22 -12.07
N LEU A 473 12.35 6.40 -12.68
CA LEU A 473 12.54 7.67 -11.98
C LEU A 473 11.53 7.82 -10.83
N LEU A 474 10.25 7.54 -11.09
CA LEU A 474 9.19 7.62 -10.07
C LEU A 474 9.37 6.58 -8.98
N ASP A 475 9.66 5.33 -9.32
CA ASP A 475 9.89 4.25 -8.35
C ASP A 475 11.04 4.58 -7.40
N HIS A 476 12.12 5.18 -7.92
CA HIS A 476 13.27 5.57 -7.12
C HIS A 476 12.99 6.79 -6.20
N PHE A 477 12.39 7.86 -6.73
CA PHE A 477 12.28 9.14 -6.02
C PHE A 477 10.95 9.41 -5.34
N ALA A 478 9.82 8.93 -5.87
CA ALA A 478 8.50 9.32 -5.38
C ALA A 478 8.25 8.82 -3.96
N ALA A 479 8.68 7.59 -3.67
CA ALA A 479 8.35 6.89 -2.44
C ALA A 479 9.57 6.67 -1.53
N GLY A 480 10.77 6.47 -2.09
CA GLY A 480 11.97 6.04 -1.36
C GLY A 480 12.29 6.84 -0.09
N THR A 481 12.87 8.03 -0.26
CA THR A 481 13.25 8.91 0.86
C THR A 481 12.04 9.61 1.49
N SER A 482 11.04 9.94 0.67
CA SER A 482 9.82 10.64 1.07
C SER A 482 9.01 9.89 2.13
N ILE A 483 8.83 8.56 1.98
CA ILE A 483 8.10 7.74 2.96
C ILE A 483 8.85 7.69 4.28
N LEU A 484 10.15 7.41 4.24
CA LEU A 484 10.96 7.31 5.46
C LEU A 484 10.92 8.62 6.25
N PHE A 485 10.96 9.76 5.56
CA PHE A 485 10.74 11.08 6.17
C PHE A 485 9.32 11.23 6.74
N GLY A 486 8.29 10.88 5.98
CA GLY A 486 6.89 10.95 6.43
C GLY A 486 6.66 10.15 7.72
N VAL A 487 7.12 8.89 7.75
CA VAL A 487 7.02 8.00 8.92
C VAL A 487 7.83 8.51 10.10
N LEU A 488 9.00 9.11 9.86
CA LEU A 488 9.81 9.70 10.93
C LEU A 488 9.05 10.84 11.62
N ILE A 489 8.52 11.79 10.84
CA ILE A 489 7.74 12.91 11.40
C ILE A 489 6.46 12.40 12.04
N GLU A 490 5.83 11.36 11.48
CA GLU A 490 4.66 10.72 12.07
C GLU A 490 4.96 10.14 13.45
N ALA A 491 6.02 9.33 13.57
CA ALA A 491 6.43 8.72 14.83
C ALA A 491 6.79 9.79 15.88
N ILE A 492 7.46 10.87 15.46
CA ILE A 492 7.76 12.01 16.34
C ILE A 492 6.46 12.72 16.76
N GLY A 493 5.53 12.95 15.83
CA GLY A 493 4.24 13.57 16.07
C GLY A 493 3.40 12.84 17.11
N VAL A 494 3.27 11.52 16.95
CA VAL A 494 2.48 10.68 17.88
C VAL A 494 3.22 10.50 19.21
N ALA A 495 4.51 10.16 19.19
CA ALA A 495 5.21 9.79 20.42
C ALA A 495 5.62 10.99 21.29
N TRP A 496 6.03 12.10 20.68
CA TRP A 496 6.57 13.26 21.39
C TRP A 496 5.59 14.42 21.51
N PHE A 497 4.93 14.82 20.42
CA PHE A 497 3.99 15.94 20.47
C PHE A 497 2.67 15.54 21.14
N TYR A 498 1.98 14.53 20.60
CA TYR A 498 0.76 14.00 21.22
C TYR A 498 1.03 13.30 22.56
N GLY A 499 2.14 12.55 22.62
CA GLY A 499 2.66 11.94 23.84
C GLY A 499 2.26 10.48 23.99
N VAL A 500 3.26 9.61 24.15
CA VAL A 500 3.08 8.15 24.28
C VAL A 500 2.10 7.74 25.40
N ARG A 501 1.99 8.52 26.47
CA ARG A 501 1.07 8.21 27.58
C ARG A 501 -0.38 8.40 27.21
N GLN A 502 -0.70 9.53 26.58
CA GLN A 502 -2.05 9.80 26.09
C GLN A 502 -2.44 8.72 25.08
N PHE A 503 -1.55 8.44 24.13
CA PHE A 503 -1.76 7.37 23.15
C PHE A 503 -1.94 5.98 23.79
N SER A 504 -1.21 5.68 24.87
CA SER A 504 -1.38 4.42 25.61
C SER A 504 -2.71 4.35 26.36
N ASP A 505 -3.23 5.48 26.82
CA ASP A 505 -4.54 5.58 27.46
C ASP A 505 -5.67 5.47 26.45
N ASP A 506 -5.50 6.01 25.25
CA ASP A 506 -6.41 5.83 24.12
C ASP A 506 -6.51 4.36 23.70
N ILE A 507 -5.36 3.67 23.62
CA ILE A 507 -5.34 2.22 23.36
C ILE A 507 -6.01 1.44 24.48
N LYS A 508 -5.80 1.84 25.75
CA LYS A 508 -6.48 1.21 26.90
C LYS A 508 -8.00 1.37 26.80
N GLN A 509 -8.48 2.51 26.32
CA GLN A 509 -9.92 2.72 26.11
C GLN A 509 -10.49 1.83 25.00
N MET A 510 -9.71 1.54 23.95
CA MET A 510 -10.14 0.65 22.86
C MET A 510 -10.10 -0.84 23.23
N ILE A 511 -8.97 -1.33 23.74
CA ILE A 511 -8.70 -2.78 23.91
C ILE A 511 -8.84 -3.22 25.38
N GLY A 512 -8.95 -2.28 26.32
CA GLY A 512 -9.00 -2.54 27.76
C GLY A 512 -7.64 -2.73 28.43
N GLN A 513 -6.55 -2.80 27.66
CA GLN A 513 -5.19 -3.02 28.16
C GLN A 513 -4.23 -1.94 27.66
N ARG A 514 -3.33 -1.46 28.54
CA ARG A 514 -2.27 -0.53 28.14
C ARG A 514 -1.15 -1.27 27.39
N PRO A 515 -0.56 -0.67 26.35
CA PRO A 515 0.64 -1.18 25.72
C PRO A 515 1.77 -1.43 26.75
N SER A 516 2.48 -2.53 26.58
CA SER A 516 3.65 -2.85 27.40
C SER A 516 4.75 -1.78 27.25
N LEU A 517 5.73 -1.80 28.16
CA LEU A 517 6.85 -0.86 28.12
C LEU A 517 7.65 -0.97 26.81
N TYR A 518 7.72 -2.17 26.23
CA TYR A 518 8.36 -2.44 24.96
C TYR A 518 7.84 -1.52 23.83
N TRP A 519 6.53 -1.53 23.57
CA TRP A 519 5.93 -0.71 22.51
C TRP A 519 6.17 0.78 22.72
N ARG A 520 6.05 1.23 23.97
CA ARG A 520 6.24 2.63 24.35
C ARG A 520 7.68 3.10 24.15
N LEU A 521 8.67 2.27 24.45
CA LEU A 521 10.08 2.56 24.19
C LEU A 521 10.39 2.55 22.68
N CYS A 522 9.82 1.60 21.93
CA CYS A 522 9.97 1.54 20.49
C CYS A 522 9.45 2.80 19.81
N TRP A 523 8.21 3.22 20.10
CA TRP A 523 7.63 4.42 19.52
C TRP A 523 8.37 5.70 19.87
N LYS A 524 8.83 5.83 21.12
CA LYS A 524 9.45 7.08 21.59
C LYS A 524 10.89 7.25 21.15
N PHE A 525 11.69 6.19 21.23
CA PHE A 525 13.14 6.28 21.06
C PHE A 525 13.65 5.41 19.91
N VAL A 526 13.35 4.11 19.93
CA VAL A 526 14.02 3.17 19.02
C VAL A 526 13.65 3.45 17.56
N SER A 527 12.35 3.49 17.23
CA SER A 527 11.90 3.71 15.85
C SER A 527 12.30 5.10 15.32
N PRO A 528 12.10 6.23 16.04
CA PRO A 528 12.50 7.53 15.52
C PRO A 528 14.01 7.70 15.35
N CYS A 529 14.83 7.25 16.31
CA CYS A 529 16.29 7.33 16.18
C CYS A 529 16.78 6.49 14.99
N PHE A 530 16.17 5.33 14.79
CA PHE A 530 16.50 4.45 13.68
C PHE A 530 16.08 5.02 12.32
N LEU A 531 14.84 5.48 12.18
CA LEU A 531 14.37 6.12 10.95
C LEU A 531 15.19 7.36 10.61
N LEU A 532 15.56 8.16 11.61
CA LEU A 532 16.44 9.31 11.41
C LEU A 532 17.80 8.88 10.86
N PHE A 533 18.41 7.84 11.42
CA PHE A 533 19.67 7.28 10.92
C PHE A 533 19.52 6.84 9.45
N VAL A 534 18.48 6.07 9.12
CA VAL A 534 18.26 5.58 7.76
C VAL A 534 18.01 6.72 6.77
N VAL A 535 17.21 7.72 7.13
CA VAL A 535 16.96 8.90 6.28
C VAL A 535 18.25 9.67 6.01
N VAL A 536 19.05 9.93 7.05
CA VAL A 536 20.32 10.65 6.89
C VAL A 536 21.28 9.87 6.01
N VAL A 537 21.46 8.57 6.25
CA VAL A 537 22.38 7.76 5.45
C VAL A 537 21.87 7.64 4.01
N SER A 538 20.56 7.45 3.80
CA SER A 538 19.97 7.37 2.45
C SER A 538 20.23 8.64 1.62
N ILE A 539 20.15 9.82 2.23
CA ILE A 539 20.47 11.09 1.56
C ILE A 539 21.99 11.20 1.29
N VAL A 540 22.83 10.83 2.26
CA VAL A 540 24.30 10.94 2.14
C VAL A 540 24.88 9.95 1.11
N THR A 541 24.34 8.73 1.05
CA THR A 541 24.80 7.68 0.14
C THR A 541 24.01 7.64 -1.16
N PHE A 542 23.30 8.73 -1.49
CA PHE A 542 22.51 8.82 -2.72
C PHE A 542 23.37 8.54 -3.95
N ARG A 543 22.86 7.69 -4.85
CA ARG A 543 23.44 7.42 -6.16
C ARG A 543 22.38 7.65 -7.23
N PRO A 544 22.71 8.34 -8.34
CA PRO A 544 21.79 8.49 -9.44
C PRO A 544 21.23 7.14 -9.92
N PRO A 545 19.93 7.05 -10.21
CA PRO A 545 19.35 5.85 -10.79
C PRO A 545 19.97 5.56 -12.17
N HIS A 546 19.99 4.28 -12.54
CA HIS A 546 20.39 3.80 -13.86
C HIS A 546 19.41 2.70 -14.27
N TYR A 547 19.22 2.52 -15.58
CA TYR A 547 18.41 1.44 -16.14
C TYR A 547 19.22 0.74 -17.22
N GLY A 548 19.69 -0.48 -16.93
CA GLY A 548 20.69 -1.15 -17.78
C GLY A 548 21.93 -0.25 -17.94
N ASP A 549 22.32 -0.01 -19.19
CA ASP A 549 23.44 0.88 -19.54
C ASP A 549 23.06 2.37 -19.62
N TYR A 550 21.78 2.71 -19.48
CA TYR A 550 21.31 4.09 -19.56
C TYR A 550 21.52 4.82 -18.23
N ILE A 551 22.23 5.95 -18.29
CA ILE A 551 22.47 6.85 -17.17
C ILE A 551 21.51 8.04 -17.29
N PHE A 552 20.79 8.33 -16.21
CA PHE A 552 19.83 9.43 -16.20
C PHE A 552 20.54 10.80 -16.27
N PRO A 553 20.05 11.73 -17.11
CA PRO A 553 20.61 13.08 -17.20
C PRO A 553 20.38 13.86 -15.90
N GLU A 554 21.24 14.86 -15.64
CA GLU A 554 21.18 15.64 -14.40
C GLU A 554 19.82 16.32 -14.17
N TRP A 555 19.19 16.82 -15.24
CA TRP A 555 17.87 17.45 -15.14
C TRP A 555 16.79 16.48 -14.65
N ALA A 556 16.88 15.18 -15.02
CA ALA A 556 15.95 14.16 -14.57
C ALA A 556 16.15 13.85 -13.08
N ASN A 557 17.40 13.86 -12.60
CA ASN A 557 17.69 13.75 -11.16
C ASN A 557 17.14 14.95 -10.37
N VAL A 558 17.28 16.17 -10.90
CA VAL A 558 16.70 17.39 -10.29
C VAL A 558 15.18 17.29 -10.24
N LEU A 559 14.55 16.80 -11.32
CA LEU A 559 13.11 16.54 -11.34
C LEU A 559 12.70 15.49 -10.30
N GLY A 560 13.44 14.39 -10.18
CA GLY A 560 13.21 13.37 -9.16
C GLY A 560 13.27 13.93 -7.74
N TRP A 561 14.29 14.72 -7.42
CA TRP A 561 14.39 15.42 -6.13
C TRP A 561 13.27 16.43 -5.92
N ALA A 562 12.79 17.10 -6.97
CA ALA A 562 11.65 18.00 -6.88
C ALA A 562 10.35 17.23 -6.53
N ILE A 563 10.15 16.03 -7.07
CA ILE A 563 9.02 15.14 -6.73
C ILE A 563 9.14 14.61 -5.30
N ALA A 564 10.35 14.26 -4.84
CA ALA A 564 10.55 13.86 -3.45
C ALA A 564 10.27 15.03 -2.50
N ALA A 565 10.85 16.21 -2.79
CA ALA A 565 10.72 17.41 -1.98
C ALA A 565 9.29 17.97 -1.96
N SER A 566 8.50 17.82 -3.03
CA SER A 566 7.12 18.29 -3.07
C SER A 566 6.29 17.65 -1.96
N SER A 567 6.43 16.35 -1.73
CA SER A 567 5.78 15.64 -0.64
C SER A 567 6.32 16.04 0.73
N MET A 568 7.64 16.04 0.92
CA MET A 568 8.27 16.38 2.20
C MET A 568 7.98 17.83 2.63
N SER A 569 7.87 18.75 1.68
CA SER A 569 7.60 20.17 1.94
C SER A 569 6.18 20.45 2.46
N MET A 570 5.24 19.52 2.32
CA MET A 570 3.87 19.69 2.84
C MET A 570 3.86 19.85 4.37
N VAL A 571 4.77 19.19 5.08
CA VAL A 571 4.93 19.33 6.54
C VAL A 571 5.25 20.77 6.94
N PRO A 572 6.38 21.37 6.51
CA PRO A 572 6.74 22.75 6.89
C PRO A 572 5.77 23.79 6.31
N ILE A 573 5.26 23.61 5.09
CA ILE A 573 4.31 24.55 4.47
C ILE A 573 3.02 24.62 5.31
N TYR A 574 2.47 23.46 5.69
CA TYR A 574 1.24 23.43 6.51
C TYR A 574 1.48 23.98 7.91
N ALA A 575 2.63 23.66 8.52
CA ALA A 575 3.02 24.22 9.81
C ALA A 575 3.08 25.76 9.75
N ALA A 576 3.75 26.32 8.75
CA ALA A 576 3.83 27.77 8.54
C ALA A 576 2.44 28.40 8.32
N TYR A 577 1.62 27.79 7.45
CA TYR A 577 0.24 28.23 7.22
C TYR A 577 -0.58 28.28 8.51
N LYS A 578 -0.50 27.24 9.35
CA LYS A 578 -1.22 27.18 10.63
C LYS A 578 -0.71 28.22 11.64
N PHE A 579 0.60 28.41 11.76
CA PHE A 579 1.16 29.45 12.63
C PHE A 579 0.76 30.87 12.20
N CYS A 580 0.66 31.12 10.90
CA CYS A 580 0.20 32.39 10.35
C CYS A 580 -1.31 32.60 10.57
N SER A 581 -2.11 31.53 10.48
CA SER A 581 -3.57 31.61 10.57
C SER A 581 -4.10 31.74 12.00
N LEU A 582 -3.36 31.22 12.99
CA LEU A 582 -3.77 31.30 14.40
C LEU A 582 -3.61 32.74 14.93
N PRO A 583 -4.66 33.33 15.54
CA PRO A 583 -4.58 34.62 16.22
C PRO A 583 -3.84 34.48 17.57
N GLY A 584 -3.35 35.61 18.10
CA GLY A 584 -2.73 35.67 19.44
C GLY A 584 -1.20 35.79 19.46
N SER A 585 -0.66 35.74 20.67
CA SER A 585 0.79 35.81 20.93
C SER A 585 1.52 34.53 20.48
N LEU A 586 2.85 34.59 20.31
CA LEU A 586 3.64 33.41 19.90
C LEU A 586 3.43 32.19 20.82
N ARG A 587 3.25 32.41 22.13
CA ARG A 587 3.02 31.34 23.10
C ARG A 587 1.64 30.69 22.96
N GLU A 588 0.60 31.50 22.75
CA GLU A 588 -0.76 31.01 22.51
C GLU A 588 -0.85 30.27 21.19
N LYS A 589 -0.23 30.81 20.14
CA LYS A 589 -0.13 30.13 18.84
C LYS A 589 0.49 28.74 18.97
N VAL A 590 1.61 28.62 19.69
CA VAL A 590 2.25 27.32 19.95
C VAL A 590 1.35 26.40 20.77
N ALA A 591 0.62 26.93 21.76
CA ALA A 591 -0.30 26.14 22.56
C ALA A 591 -1.43 25.53 21.72
N TYR A 592 -2.17 26.33 20.95
CA TYR A 592 -3.26 25.82 20.09
C TYR A 592 -2.76 24.88 18.99
N ALA A 593 -1.55 25.11 18.50
CA ALA A 593 -1.05 24.37 17.35
C ALA A 593 -0.56 22.96 17.75
N ILE A 594 -0.05 22.77 18.97
CA ILE A 594 0.43 21.46 19.47
C ILE A 594 -0.69 20.69 20.19
N THR A 595 -1.68 21.39 20.75
CA THR A 595 -2.76 20.76 21.51
C THR A 595 -3.81 20.13 20.58
N PRO A 596 -4.31 18.92 20.87
CA PRO A 596 -5.41 18.33 20.12
C PRO A 596 -6.63 19.25 20.03
N GLU A 597 -7.33 19.27 18.89
CA GLU A 597 -8.51 20.14 18.70
C GLU A 597 -9.62 19.88 19.73
N LYS A 598 -9.77 18.63 20.18
CA LYS A 598 -10.72 18.23 21.23
C LYS A 598 -10.38 18.80 22.61
N GLU A 599 -9.15 19.26 22.81
CA GLU A 599 -8.63 19.77 24.08
C GLU A 599 -8.38 21.30 24.03
N HIS A 600 -8.86 22.01 23.00
CA HIS A 600 -8.66 23.47 22.90
C HIS A 600 -9.33 24.25 24.05
N GLU A 601 -10.40 23.73 24.64
CA GLU A 601 -11.01 24.30 25.84
C GLU A 601 -10.05 24.31 27.06
N LEU A 602 -9.09 23.37 27.11
CA LEU A 602 -8.06 23.34 28.16
C LEU A 602 -6.94 24.38 27.91
N VAL A 603 -6.75 24.78 26.65
CA VAL A 603 -5.84 25.87 26.31
C VAL A 603 -6.45 27.20 26.76
N ASP A 604 -7.75 27.37 26.58
CA ASP A 604 -8.51 28.54 27.03
C ASP A 604 -8.47 28.69 28.56
N SER A 605 -8.42 27.57 29.30
CA SER A 605 -8.25 27.56 30.76
C SER A 605 -6.79 27.71 31.23
N GLY A 606 -5.83 27.80 30.30
CA GLY A 606 -4.41 28.00 30.57
C GLY A 606 -3.62 26.71 30.90
N GLU A 607 -4.24 25.54 30.85
CA GLU A 607 -3.61 24.25 31.15
C GLU A 607 -3.07 23.54 29.90
N VAL A 608 -1.87 23.93 29.46
CA VAL A 608 -1.19 23.28 28.32
C VAL A 608 -0.25 22.19 28.82
N ARG A 609 -0.66 20.93 28.71
CA ARG A 609 0.12 19.76 29.16
C ARG A 609 1.49 19.67 28.52
N GLN A 610 1.60 20.04 27.25
CA GLN A 610 2.82 20.00 26.45
C GLN A 610 3.87 21.02 26.89
N PHE A 611 3.52 22.01 27.72
CA PHE A 611 4.49 22.92 28.34
C PHE A 611 5.14 22.33 29.60
N THR A 612 4.73 21.15 30.06
CA THR A 612 5.33 20.51 31.23
C THR A 612 6.49 19.58 30.84
N LEU A 613 7.62 19.68 31.53
CA LEU A 613 8.79 18.77 31.36
C LEU A 613 8.40 17.30 31.57
N ARG A 614 7.37 17.05 32.38
CA ARG A 614 6.81 15.73 32.65
C ARG A 614 6.29 15.06 31.36
N HIS A 615 5.65 15.82 30.46
CA HIS A 615 5.14 15.31 29.17
C HIS A 615 6.26 14.72 28.31
N TRP A 616 7.36 15.47 28.17
CA TRP A 616 8.49 15.10 27.32
C TRP A 616 9.35 13.98 27.89
N LEU A 617 9.52 13.91 29.22
CA LEU A 617 10.40 12.93 29.86
C LEU A 617 9.73 11.57 30.12
N MET A 618 8.41 11.53 30.20
CA MET A 618 7.72 10.32 30.63
C MET A 618 7.42 9.31 29.51
N VAL A 619 7.67 8.03 29.81
CA VAL A 619 7.31 6.86 28.98
C VAL A 619 6.05 6.18 29.55
#